data_AF-A0A6I4NTD2-F1
#
_entry.id   AF-A0A6I4NTD2-F1
#
_cell.length_a   1.000
_cell.length_b   1.000
_cell.length_c   1.000
_cell.angle_alpha   90.00
_cell.angle_beta   90.00
_cell.angle_gamma   90.00
#
_symmetry.space_group_name_H-M   'P 1'
#
loop_
_entity.id
_entity.type
_entity.pdbx_description
1 polymer ?
#
loop_
_entity_poly.entity_id
_entity_poly.type
_entity_poly.pdbx_seq_one_letter_code
_entity_poly.pdbx_strand_id
1 'polypeptide(L)'
;MSTVVHHIPQHRIPADLPHRVAEPTLPSIGLWWPSLDRELKRRVVADLRAPLPVEVVEHARRVGGLVGHARGRLRLGANDLAYVEAWQRTCDFK
;
A
#
# COMPACT_ATOMS: atom_id res chain seq x y z
N MET A 1 -49.62 23.64 11.99
CA MET A 1 -48.84 22.42 11.76
C MET A 1 -47.53 22.83 11.10
N SER A 2 -46.45 22.98 11.87
CA SER A 2 -45.16 23.42 11.35
C SER A 2 -44.14 22.29 11.50
N THR A 3 -43.74 21.71 10.37
CA THR A 3 -42.69 20.69 10.31
C THR A 3 -41.34 21.35 10.56
N VAL A 4 -40.74 21.05 11.70
CA VAL A 4 -39.35 21.42 12.01
C VAL A 4 -38.45 20.50 11.18
N VAL A 5 -37.89 21.05 10.09
CA VAL A 5 -36.84 20.38 9.33
C VAL A 5 -35.58 20.39 10.20
N HIS A 6 -35.23 19.25 10.79
CA HIS A 6 -33.93 19.07 11.43
C HIS A 6 -32.83 19.18 10.36
N HIS A 7 -32.26 20.37 10.23
CA HIS A 7 -31.06 20.60 9.46
C HIS A 7 -29.90 19.87 10.15
N ILE A 8 -29.56 18.68 9.66
CA ILE A 8 -28.37 17.95 10.10
C ILE A 8 -27.18 18.88 9.84
N PRO A 9 -26.43 19.33 10.86
CA PRO A 9 -25.24 20.13 10.62
C PRO A 9 -24.27 19.24 9.83
N GLN A 10 -23.98 19.64 8.60
CA GLN A 10 -22.91 19.03 7.84
C GLN A 10 -21.64 19.27 8.63
N HIS A 11 -21.15 18.25 9.32
CA HIS A 11 -19.85 18.28 9.95
C HIS A 11 -18.86 18.72 8.87
N ARG A 12 -18.40 19.97 8.97
CA ARG A 12 -17.27 20.45 8.19
C ARG A 12 -16.16 19.46 8.46
N ILE A 13 -15.83 18.65 7.48
CA ILE A 13 -14.58 17.90 7.50
C ILE A 13 -13.50 18.97 7.63
N PRO A 14 -12.72 19.00 8.73
CA PRO A 14 -11.64 19.95 8.83
C PRO A 14 -10.68 19.66 7.68
N ALA A 15 -10.49 20.64 6.80
CA ALA A 15 -9.56 20.59 5.65
C ALA A 15 -8.08 20.51 6.09
N ASP A 16 -7.85 20.36 7.40
CA ASP A 16 -6.55 20.37 8.07
C ASP A 16 -6.41 19.13 8.96
N LEU A 17 -6.84 17.97 8.46
CA LEU A 17 -6.09 16.77 8.83
C LEU A 17 -4.69 17.01 8.27
N PRO A 18 -3.62 17.06 9.11
CA PRO A 18 -2.28 17.03 8.56
C PRO A 18 -2.29 15.84 7.62
N HIS A 19 -1.99 16.09 6.33
CA HIS A 19 -1.74 15.01 5.38
C HIS A 19 -0.80 14.10 6.14
N ARG A 20 -1.29 12.93 6.58
CA ARG A 20 -0.54 12.01 7.44
C ARG A 20 0.85 12.06 6.88
N VAL A 21 1.80 12.55 7.68
CA VAL A 21 3.20 12.67 7.28
C VAL A 21 3.46 11.40 6.52
N ALA A 22 3.56 11.51 5.20
CA ALA A 22 3.58 10.33 4.38
C ALA A 22 4.90 9.72 4.79
N GLU A 23 4.82 8.69 5.63
CA GLU A 23 5.85 7.68 5.62
C GLU A 23 6.13 7.42 4.13
N PRO A 24 7.33 7.05 3.73
CA PRO A 24 7.57 6.55 2.38
C PRO A 24 6.82 5.21 2.21
N THR A 25 5.50 5.20 2.46
CA THR A 25 4.58 4.10 2.47
C THR A 25 4.31 3.74 1.04
N LEU A 26 4.54 2.46 0.78
CA LEU A 26 4.09 1.82 -0.43
C LEU A 26 2.57 1.92 -0.49
N PRO A 27 1.99 1.96 -1.69
CA PRO A 27 0.56 1.75 -1.83
C PRO A 27 0.19 0.34 -1.36
N SER A 28 -1.10 0.10 -1.09
CA SER A 28 -1.61 -1.19 -0.66
C SER A 28 -1.08 -2.34 -1.53
N ILE A 29 -0.60 -3.43 -0.92
CA ILE A 29 0.05 -4.53 -1.65
C ILE A 29 -0.80 -5.12 -2.77
N GLY A 30 -2.12 -5.19 -2.60
CA GLY A 30 -3.05 -5.67 -3.62
C GLY A 30 -3.05 -4.84 -4.91
N LEU A 31 -2.60 -3.58 -4.85
CA LEU A 31 -2.53 -2.70 -6.02
C LEU A 31 -1.34 -3.02 -6.93
N TRP A 32 -0.17 -3.32 -6.35
CA TRP A 32 1.08 -3.46 -7.11
C TRP A 32 1.60 -4.89 -7.19
N TRP A 33 1.37 -5.74 -6.19
CA TRP A 33 1.88 -7.12 -6.17
C TRP A 33 1.44 -7.93 -7.39
N PRO A 34 0.17 -7.93 -7.84
CA PRO A 34 -0.24 -8.70 -9.01
C PRO A 34 0.53 -8.29 -10.28
N SER A 35 0.83 -7.00 -10.40
CA SER A 35 1.50 -6.40 -11.56
C SER A 35 3.03 -6.60 -11.60
N LEU A 36 3.65 -7.11 -10.53
CA LEU A 36 5.09 -7.36 -10.54
C LEU A 36 5.47 -8.53 -11.43
N ASP A 37 6.64 -8.41 -12.07
CA ASP A 37 7.27 -9.51 -12.79
C ASP A 37 7.59 -10.69 -11.87
N ARG A 38 7.53 -11.91 -12.44
CA ARG A 38 7.80 -13.15 -11.70
C ARG A 38 9.17 -13.13 -11.02
N GLU A 39 10.18 -12.57 -11.68
CA GLU A 39 11.53 -12.46 -11.12
C GLU A 39 11.60 -11.54 -9.91
N LEU A 40 10.94 -10.39 -9.96
CA LEU A 40 10.88 -9.46 -8.83
C LEU A 40 10.09 -10.07 -7.66
N LYS A 41 8.99 -10.76 -7.95
CA LYS A 41 8.24 -11.54 -6.95
C LYS A 41 9.15 -12.56 -6.26
N ARG A 42 9.95 -13.32 -7.02
CA ARG A 42 10.92 -14.29 -6.47
C ARG A 42 11.92 -13.66 -5.49
N ARG A 43 12.43 -12.47 -5.80
CA ARG A 43 13.37 -11.76 -4.92
C ARG A 43 12.72 -11.33 -3.60
N VAL A 44 11.47 -10.90 -3.63
CA VAL A 44 10.73 -10.53 -2.41
C VAL A 44 10.43 -11.76 -1.55
N VAL A 45 9.96 -12.85 -2.16
CA VAL A 45 9.63 -14.07 -1.41
C VAL A 45 10.85 -14.82 -0.87
N ALA A 46 12.04 -14.58 -1.42
CA ALA A 46 13.28 -15.17 -0.92
C ALA A 46 13.61 -14.74 0.52
N ASP A 47 13.29 -13.49 0.88
CA ASP A 47 13.34 -13.01 2.27
C ASP A 47 12.30 -11.91 2.49
N LEU A 48 11.14 -12.31 3.01
CA LEU A 48 10.02 -11.40 3.27
C LEU A 48 10.32 -10.36 4.37
N ARG A 49 11.33 -10.59 5.21
CA ARG A 49 11.72 -9.70 6.31
C ARG A 49 12.85 -8.74 5.93
N ALA A 50 13.51 -9.00 4.80
CA ALA A 50 14.49 -8.11 4.23
C ALA A 50 13.86 -6.82 3.69
N PRO A 51 14.66 -5.75 3.55
CA PRO A 51 14.31 -4.61 2.71
C PRO A 51 13.89 -5.07 1.31
N LEU A 52 12.84 -4.46 0.79
CA LEU A 52 12.39 -4.67 -0.58
C LEU A 52 13.46 -4.21 -1.57
N PRO A 53 13.63 -4.91 -2.70
CA PRO A 53 14.43 -4.45 -3.81
C PRO A 53 13.99 -3.06 -4.28
N VAL A 54 14.93 -2.21 -4.67
CA VAL A 54 14.64 -0.84 -5.14
C VAL A 54 13.67 -0.89 -6.32
N GLU A 55 13.83 -1.86 -7.22
CA GLU A 55 12.99 -2.04 -8.39
C GLU A 55 11.53 -2.34 -8.01
N VAL A 56 11.31 -3.11 -6.95
CA VAL A 56 9.96 -3.40 -6.42
C VAL A 56 9.33 -2.14 -5.84
N VAL A 57 10.12 -1.37 -5.10
CA VAL A 57 9.67 -0.11 -4.47
C VAL A 57 9.31 0.92 -5.53
N GLU A 58 10.15 1.12 -6.55
CA GLU A 58 9.90 2.04 -7.65
C GLU A 58 8.69 1.62 -8.49
N HIS A 59 8.53 0.33 -8.76
CA HIS A 59 7.35 -0.21 -9.43
C HIS A 59 6.07 0.03 -8.63
N ALA A 60 6.09 -0.32 -7.34
CA ALA A 60 4.94 -0.12 -6.46
C ALA A 60 4.52 1.35 -6.40
N ARG A 61 5.47 2.27 -6.25
CA ARG A 61 5.21 3.72 -6.27
C ARG A 61 4.63 4.19 -7.59
N ARG A 62 5.17 3.71 -8.72
CA ARG A 62 4.66 4.02 -10.05
C ARG A 62 3.20 3.60 -10.22
N VAL A 63 2.87 2.37 -9.83
CA VAL A 63 1.49 1.85 -9.92
C VAL A 63 0.55 2.62 -9.00
N GLY A 64 1.01 3.02 -7.82
CA GLY A 64 0.22 3.85 -6.89
C GLY A 64 0.19 5.35 -7.20
N GLY A 65 0.82 5.82 -8.28
CA GLY A 65 0.88 7.24 -8.63
C GLY A 65 1.65 8.11 -7.62
N LEU A 66 2.56 7.52 -6.84
CA LEU A 66 3.35 8.25 -5.85
C LEU A 66 4.53 8.98 -6.53
N VAL A 67 4.63 10.29 -6.31
CA VAL A 67 5.69 11.13 -6.89
C VAL A 67 6.92 11.17 -5.96
N GLY A 68 8.11 11.20 -6.56
CA GLY A 68 9.40 11.25 -5.85
C GLY A 68 9.97 9.89 -5.45
N HIS A 69 11.23 9.88 -5.00
CA HIS A 69 11.95 8.66 -4.64
C HIS A 69 11.59 8.16 -3.25
N ALA A 70 11.56 6.83 -3.09
CA ALA A 70 11.54 6.24 -1.77
C ALA A 70 12.84 6.58 -1.03
N ARG A 71 12.71 7.13 0.19
CA ARG A 71 13.85 7.31 1.09
C ARG A 71 13.85 6.18 2.11
N GLY A 72 14.88 5.33 2.06
CA GLY A 72 15.11 4.27 3.04
C GLY A 72 14.80 2.85 2.55
N ARG A 73 15.16 1.88 3.40
CA ARG A 73 14.99 0.44 3.18
C ARG A 73 13.58 0.02 3.60
N LEU A 74 12.61 0.14 2.70
CA LEU A 74 11.21 -0.23 2.95
C LEU A 74 11.06 -1.74 3.10
N ARG A 75 10.14 -2.16 3.97
CA ARG A 75 9.84 -3.57 4.23
C ARG A 75 8.34 -3.80 4.13
N LEU A 76 7.94 -5.05 3.94
CA LEU A 76 6.54 -5.43 4.03
C LEU A 76 6.04 -5.30 5.48
N GLY A 77 4.89 -4.66 5.66
CA GLY A 77 4.20 -4.66 6.95
C GLY A 77 3.55 -6.01 7.25
N ALA A 78 3.11 -6.22 8.49
CA ALA A 78 2.46 -7.48 8.90
C ALA A 78 1.27 -7.89 8.01
N ASN A 79 0.48 -6.92 7.57
CA ASN A 79 -0.65 -7.16 6.66
C ASN A 79 -0.19 -7.58 5.26
N ASP A 80 0.86 -6.93 4.75
CA ASP A 80 1.41 -7.24 3.43
C ASP A 80 2.07 -8.62 3.40
N LEU A 81 2.74 -8.99 4.49
CA LEU A 81 3.29 -10.33 4.69
C LEU A 81 2.19 -11.39 4.62
N ALA A 82 1.10 -11.22 5.38
CA ALA A 82 -0.02 -12.15 5.37
C ALA A 82 -0.64 -12.29 3.97
N TYR A 83 -0.73 -11.19 3.23
CA TYR A 83 -1.18 -11.21 1.83
C TYR A 83 -0.26 -12.03 0.93
N VAL A 84 1.05 -11.82 1.00
CA VAL A 84 2.03 -12.55 0.18
C VAL A 84 2.05 -14.04 0.53
N GLU A 85 2.01 -14.38 1.82
CA GLU A 85 1.95 -15.78 2.28
C GLU A 85 0.69 -16.49 1.82
N ALA A 86 -0.47 -15.82 1.88
CA ALA A 86 -1.72 -16.38 1.37
C ALA A 86 -1.63 -16.58 -0.15
N TRP A 87 -1.09 -15.59 -0.86
CA TRP A 87 -0.92 -15.65 -2.30
C TRP A 87 0.02 -16.78 -2.75
N GLN A 88 1.17 -16.97 -2.08
CA GLN A 88 2.11 -18.08 -2.33
C GLN A 88 1.45 -19.45 -2.19
N ARG A 89 0.50 -19.59 -1.25
CA ARG A 89 -0.25 -20.84 -1.07
C ARG A 89 -1.25 -21.07 -2.20
N THR A 90 -1.82 -20.00 -2.77
CA THR A 90 -2.84 -20.10 -3.83
C THR A 90 -2.28 -20.19 -5.25
N CYS A 91 -1.14 -19.55 -5.50
CA CYS A 91 -0.44 -19.62 -6.77
C CYS A 91 0.70 -20.60 -6.56
N ASP A 92 0.62 -21.80 -7.13
CA ASP A 92 1.63 -22.86 -7.01
C ASP A 92 2.99 -22.33 -7.54
N PHE A 93 3.79 -21.70 -6.67
CA PHE A 93 5.15 -21.22 -6.97
C PHE A 93 6.09 -22.43 -6.90
N LYS A 94 5.93 -23.36 -7.84
CA LYS A 94 6.91 -24.39 -8.19
C LYS A 94 7.95 -23.86 -9.17
#